data_AF-A0AAV0P8A7-F1
#
_entry.id   AF-A0AAV0P8A7-F1
#
_cell.length_a   1.000
_cell.length_b   1.000
_cell.length_c   1.000
_cell.angle_alpha   90.00
_cell.angle_beta   90.00
_cell.angle_gamma   90.00
#
_symmetry.space_group_name_H-M   'P 1'
#
loop_
_entity.id
_entity.type
_entity.pdbx_description
1 polymer ?
#
loop_
_entity_poly.entity_id
_entity_poly.type
_entity_poly.pdbx_seq_one_letter_code
_entity_poly.pdbx_strand_id
1 'polypeptide(L)'
;MASPSSSRYASSSLAAACLLLLALFSANFEPTEAQVGACYGMMGNNLPPPAEVVQLYQQNNIWRMRLYDPNRDALAALRDSGIEVILGVPNSDLQHLNNWGDALWWVQQYVQNFYPAVKIKYIAVGNEVSPMYNAALASAVLPAMRNIYNALVSMGLHEQVEMTVKVSTAIDMTLLGNSYPPSAGAFRDDIRWFVDPIVGFLSSVNAPLLANIYTYFSYRDNPGSISLPYALMSSQSVSVWDNGLGYTNLFDAMLDATYSAVERVGGWNVDVVVSESGWPSGGAGEATTMDNARAYVNNLVAHVKGGSPKKPNKFIETYFFAMFDENQKDPELEKNFGLFYPWKQSKYNVYYGATRDWNVVPGSELSNATSSLVSAT
;
A
#
# COMPACT_ATOMS: atom_id res chain seq x y z
N MET A 1 -59.41 -38.32 -4.77
CA MET A 1 -58.07 -38.27 -4.16
C MET A 1 -57.34 -37.10 -4.78
N ALA A 2 -57.16 -36.00 -4.05
CA ALA A 2 -56.46 -34.82 -4.53
C ALA A 2 -54.94 -35.04 -4.41
N SER A 3 -54.22 -34.93 -5.53
CA SER A 3 -52.76 -34.90 -5.56
C SER A 3 -52.24 -33.60 -4.93
N PRO A 4 -51.31 -33.63 -3.95
CA PRO A 4 -50.79 -32.40 -3.39
C PRO A 4 -49.84 -31.70 -4.36
N SER A 5 -50.15 -30.44 -4.61
CA SER A 5 -49.36 -29.34 -5.16
C SER A 5 -47.86 -29.60 -5.45
N SER A 6 -47.53 -29.72 -6.74
CA SER A 6 -46.18 -29.63 -7.29
C SER A 6 -45.55 -28.22 -7.17
N SER A 7 -46.35 -27.19 -6.86
CA SER A 7 -45.86 -25.81 -6.77
C SER A 7 -45.07 -25.49 -5.50
N ARG A 8 -45.32 -26.20 -4.38
CA ARG A 8 -44.63 -25.93 -3.10
C ARG A 8 -43.18 -26.41 -3.09
N TYR A 9 -42.90 -27.52 -3.80
CA TYR A 9 -41.56 -28.12 -3.87
C TYR A 9 -40.59 -27.29 -4.72
N ALA A 10 -41.08 -26.67 -5.81
CA ALA A 10 -40.26 -25.80 -6.65
C ALA A 10 -39.88 -24.48 -5.97
N SER A 11 -40.78 -23.91 -5.16
CA SER A 11 -40.48 -22.71 -4.35
C SER A 11 -39.47 -22.98 -3.23
N SER A 12 -39.53 -24.16 -2.59
CA SER A 12 -38.58 -24.53 -1.54
C SER A 12 -37.19 -24.85 -2.08
N SER A 13 -37.09 -25.46 -3.29
CA SER A 13 -35.79 -25.76 -3.91
C SER A 13 -35.07 -24.49 -4.39
N LEU A 14 -35.81 -23.50 -4.89
CA LEU A 14 -35.24 -22.22 -5.30
C LEU A 14 -34.74 -21.42 -4.09
N ALA A 15 -35.50 -21.40 -2.99
CA ALA A 15 -35.08 -20.76 -1.75
C ALA A 15 -33.84 -21.41 -1.13
N ALA A 16 -33.75 -22.75 -1.15
CA ALA A 16 -32.58 -23.48 -0.69
C ALA A 16 -31.35 -23.21 -1.58
N ALA A 17 -31.51 -23.14 -2.91
CA ALA A 17 -30.44 -22.79 -3.83
C ALA A 17 -29.94 -21.34 -3.64
N CYS A 18 -30.85 -20.39 -3.43
CA CYS A 18 -30.50 -19.00 -3.11
C CYS A 18 -29.78 -18.86 -1.76
N LEU A 19 -30.20 -19.62 -0.74
CA LEU A 19 -29.53 -19.65 0.56
C LEU A 19 -28.14 -20.31 0.49
N LEU A 20 -27.98 -21.35 -0.33
CA LEU A 20 -26.66 -21.95 -0.58
C LEU A 20 -25.74 -20.99 -1.33
N LEU A 21 -26.26 -20.28 -2.34
CA LEU A 21 -25.51 -19.25 -3.07
C LEU A 21 -25.15 -18.07 -2.16
N LEU A 22 -26.07 -17.60 -1.31
CA LEU A 22 -25.78 -16.57 -0.30
C LEU A 22 -24.74 -17.06 0.70
N ALA A 23 -24.84 -18.30 1.18
CA ALA A 23 -23.87 -18.90 2.10
C ALA A 23 -22.48 -19.03 1.45
N LEU A 24 -22.40 -19.42 0.17
CA LEU A 24 -21.17 -19.47 -0.62
C LEU A 24 -20.62 -18.06 -0.92
N PHE A 25 -21.48 -17.06 -1.09
CA PHE A 25 -21.05 -15.66 -1.22
C PHE A 25 -20.53 -15.09 0.11
N SER A 26 -21.14 -15.44 1.24
CA SER A 26 -20.66 -15.02 2.57
C SER A 26 -19.44 -15.80 3.05
N ALA A 27 -19.24 -17.05 2.62
CA ALA A 27 -18.03 -17.83 2.91
C ALA A 27 -16.79 -17.34 2.15
N ASN A 28 -16.97 -16.53 1.10
CA ASN A 28 -15.89 -15.85 0.38
C ASN A 28 -15.67 -14.40 0.87
N PHE A 29 -16.47 -13.92 1.81
CA PHE A 29 -16.26 -12.65 2.49
C PHE A 29 -15.59 -12.91 3.83
N GLU A 30 -14.30 -13.25 3.79
CA GLU A 30 -13.48 -12.82 4.91
C GLU A 30 -13.42 -11.29 4.84
N PRO A 31 -13.81 -10.56 5.90
CA PRO A 31 -13.42 -9.17 5.97
C PRO A 31 -11.91 -9.18 5.83
N THR A 32 -11.41 -8.68 4.71
CA THR A 32 -9.98 -8.54 4.52
C THR A 32 -9.59 -7.50 5.55
N GLU A 33 -9.18 -7.93 6.74
CA GLU A 33 -8.66 -7.03 7.73
C GLU A 33 -7.55 -6.26 7.02
N ALA A 34 -7.73 -4.95 6.89
CA ALA A 34 -6.71 -3.95 6.65
C ALA A 34 -5.27 -4.45 6.86
N GLN A 35 -4.65 -5.05 5.84
CA GLN A 35 -3.27 -5.55 5.91
C GLN A 35 -2.33 -4.41 5.58
N VAL A 36 -1.44 -4.05 6.49
CA VAL A 36 -0.38 -3.08 6.20
C VAL A 36 0.74 -3.76 5.41
N GLY A 37 1.46 -2.96 4.61
CA GLY A 37 2.68 -3.38 3.93
C GLY A 37 3.93 -2.92 4.63
N ALA A 38 5.08 -3.37 4.15
CA ALA A 38 6.38 -2.84 4.52
C ALA A 38 7.26 -2.63 3.27
N CYS A 39 8.13 -1.63 3.35
CA CYS A 39 9.13 -1.35 2.33
C CYS A 39 10.35 -2.26 2.56
N TYR A 40 10.76 -3.03 1.55
CA TYR A 40 11.96 -3.84 1.60
C TYR A 40 13.13 -3.05 0.98
N GLY A 41 13.73 -2.17 1.80
CA GLY A 41 14.99 -1.53 1.49
C GLY A 41 16.16 -2.52 1.58
N MET A 42 17.14 -2.37 0.68
CA MET A 42 18.29 -3.27 0.54
C MET A 42 19.64 -2.54 0.70
N MET A 43 19.65 -1.30 1.19
CA MET A 43 20.89 -0.53 1.42
C MET A 43 21.55 -0.93 2.75
N GLY A 44 21.88 -2.21 2.90
CA GLY A 44 22.57 -2.74 4.07
C GLY A 44 23.50 -3.90 3.72
N ASN A 45 24.68 -3.95 4.34
CA ASN A 45 25.67 -5.01 4.10
C ASN A 45 25.55 -6.22 5.05
N ASN A 46 24.49 -6.24 5.87
CA ASN A 46 24.24 -7.23 6.92
C ASN A 46 22.81 -7.79 6.89
N LEU A 47 22.08 -7.56 5.80
CA LEU A 47 20.67 -7.96 5.66
C LEU A 47 20.55 -9.46 5.30
N PRO A 48 19.44 -10.13 5.71
CA PRO A 48 19.16 -11.49 5.28
C PRO A 48 18.96 -11.60 3.76
N PRO A 49 19.20 -12.78 3.16
CA PRO A 49 18.92 -12.99 1.74
C PRO A 49 17.40 -12.89 1.45
N PRO A 50 16.98 -12.51 0.23
CA PRO A 50 15.57 -12.23 -0.08
C PRO A 50 14.59 -13.35 0.26
N ALA A 51 14.99 -14.63 0.12
CA ALA A 51 14.15 -15.77 0.49
C ALA A 51 13.80 -15.79 1.99
N GLU A 52 14.76 -15.46 2.86
CA GLU A 52 14.50 -15.35 4.30
C GLU A 52 13.65 -14.13 4.64
N VAL A 53 13.79 -13.04 3.87
CA VAL A 53 12.95 -11.85 4.05
C VAL A 53 11.50 -12.15 3.66
N VAL A 54 11.25 -12.81 2.53
CA VAL A 54 9.89 -13.23 2.13
C VAL A 54 9.26 -14.13 3.20
N GLN A 55 10.00 -15.08 3.75
CA GLN A 55 9.52 -15.91 4.86
C GLN A 55 9.20 -15.06 6.11
N LEU A 56 10.03 -14.06 6.42
CA LEU A 56 9.79 -13.17 7.55
C LEU A 56 8.52 -12.32 7.35
N TYR A 57 8.24 -11.84 6.13
CA TYR A 57 6.99 -11.17 5.79
C TYR A 57 5.79 -12.07 6.09
N GLN A 58 5.81 -13.32 5.59
CA GLN A 58 4.74 -14.30 5.80
C GLN A 58 4.54 -14.63 7.29
N GLN A 59 5.63 -14.87 8.03
CA GLN A 59 5.59 -15.18 9.47
C GLN A 59 4.99 -14.04 10.32
N ASN A 60 5.05 -12.80 9.84
CA ASN A 60 4.54 -11.62 10.54
C ASN A 60 3.23 -11.10 9.94
N ASN A 61 2.56 -11.86 9.08
CA ASN A 61 1.32 -11.49 8.37
C ASN A 61 1.44 -10.17 7.58
N ILE A 62 2.62 -9.87 7.05
CA ILE A 62 2.85 -8.73 6.17
C ILE A 62 2.71 -9.21 4.73
N TRP A 63 1.56 -8.93 4.11
CA TRP A 63 1.20 -9.46 2.79
C TRP A 63 1.36 -8.43 1.67
N ARG A 64 2.01 -7.30 1.96
CA ARG A 64 2.31 -6.25 0.97
C ARG A 64 3.76 -5.79 1.11
N MET A 65 4.47 -5.74 -0.01
CA MET A 65 5.87 -5.35 -0.08
C MET A 65 6.07 -4.22 -1.07
N ARG A 66 6.92 -3.25 -0.74
CA ARG A 66 7.45 -2.28 -1.72
C ARG A 66 8.93 -2.55 -1.99
N LEU A 67 9.27 -2.75 -3.26
CA LEU A 67 10.65 -2.81 -3.77
C LEU A 67 10.97 -1.50 -4.48
N TYR A 68 12.20 -0.99 -4.31
CA TYR A 68 12.63 0.28 -4.91
C TYR A 68 13.22 0.11 -6.32
N ASP A 69 13.68 -1.09 -6.63
CA ASP A 69 14.24 -1.49 -7.92
C ASP A 69 13.76 -2.92 -8.26
N PRO A 70 13.83 -3.34 -9.54
CA PRO A 70 13.40 -4.66 -9.95
C PRO A 70 14.48 -5.73 -9.67
N ASN A 71 14.80 -5.91 -8.38
CA ASN A 71 15.76 -6.88 -7.89
C ASN A 71 15.31 -8.31 -8.25
N ARG A 72 16.08 -9.00 -9.10
CA ARG A 72 15.71 -10.32 -9.62
C ARG A 72 15.68 -11.40 -8.54
N ASP A 73 16.54 -11.32 -7.53
CA ASP A 73 16.59 -12.32 -6.46
C ASP A 73 15.38 -12.19 -5.53
N ALA A 74 14.94 -10.97 -5.22
CA ALA A 74 13.69 -10.73 -4.50
C ALA A 74 12.47 -11.13 -5.32
N LEU A 75 12.40 -10.77 -6.60
CA LEU A 75 11.31 -11.21 -7.49
C LEU A 75 11.25 -12.73 -7.62
N ALA A 76 12.40 -13.41 -7.66
CA ALA A 76 12.46 -14.87 -7.65
C ALA A 76 11.95 -15.46 -6.33
N ALA A 77 12.35 -14.88 -5.19
CA ALA A 77 11.91 -15.30 -3.86
C ALA A 77 10.40 -15.05 -3.62
N LEU A 78 9.82 -14.07 -4.30
CA LEU A 78 8.40 -13.70 -4.17
C LEU A 78 7.44 -14.63 -4.94
N ARG A 79 7.95 -15.52 -5.82
CA ARG A 79 7.11 -16.45 -6.58
C ARG A 79 6.25 -17.29 -5.64
N ASP A 80 4.94 -17.29 -5.91
CA ASP A 80 3.90 -18.01 -5.19
C ASP A 80 3.82 -17.68 -3.68
N SER A 81 4.44 -16.57 -3.25
CA SER A 81 4.44 -16.14 -1.84
C SER A 81 3.10 -15.57 -1.37
N GLY A 82 2.25 -15.14 -2.31
CA GLY A 82 0.99 -14.45 -2.03
C GLY A 82 1.12 -12.99 -1.60
N ILE A 83 2.34 -12.44 -1.52
CA ILE A 83 2.62 -11.04 -1.15
C ILE A 83 2.34 -10.13 -2.35
N GLU A 84 1.53 -9.09 -2.18
CA GLU A 84 1.29 -8.04 -3.19
C GLU A 84 2.49 -7.08 -3.24
N VAL A 85 2.93 -6.70 -4.44
CA VAL A 85 4.18 -5.96 -4.64
C VAL A 85 3.93 -4.60 -5.30
N ILE A 86 4.51 -3.55 -4.71
CA ILE A 86 4.85 -2.31 -5.41
C ILE A 86 6.24 -2.47 -5.98
N LEU A 87 6.35 -2.50 -7.31
CA LEU A 87 7.62 -2.61 -8.01
C LEU A 87 8.10 -1.22 -8.44
N GLY A 88 9.22 -0.78 -7.88
CA GLY A 88 9.84 0.49 -8.23
C GLY A 88 10.57 0.46 -9.56
N VAL A 89 10.37 1.52 -10.34
CA VAL A 89 11.29 1.91 -11.42
C VAL A 89 12.29 2.90 -10.81
N PRO A 90 13.59 2.57 -10.80
CA PRO A 90 14.61 3.48 -10.31
C PRO A 90 14.60 4.81 -11.06
N ASN A 91 14.87 5.91 -10.35
CA ASN A 91 14.98 7.23 -10.98
C ASN A 91 16.03 7.26 -12.11
N SER A 92 17.09 6.46 -11.99
CA SER A 92 18.13 6.31 -13.04
C SER A 92 17.59 5.79 -14.38
N ASP A 93 16.48 5.06 -14.36
CA ASP A 93 15.96 4.37 -15.55
C ASP A 93 14.92 5.21 -16.29
N LEU A 94 14.39 6.27 -15.66
CA LEU A 94 13.27 7.06 -16.18
C LEU A 94 13.52 7.62 -17.59
N GLN A 95 14.72 8.15 -17.83
CA GLN A 95 15.04 8.72 -19.15
C GLN A 95 15.08 7.66 -20.25
N HIS A 96 15.60 6.46 -19.94
CA HIS A 96 15.67 5.35 -20.89
C HIS A 96 14.26 4.83 -21.23
N LEU A 97 13.37 4.76 -20.24
CA LEU A 97 12.01 4.25 -20.42
C LEU A 97 11.09 5.18 -21.22
N ASN A 98 11.56 6.37 -21.62
CA ASN A 98 10.91 7.17 -22.65
C ASN A 98 11.03 6.54 -24.05
N ASN A 99 11.98 5.63 -24.26
CA ASN A 99 12.04 4.79 -25.44
C ASN A 99 11.06 3.62 -25.29
N TRP A 100 10.19 3.44 -26.29
CA TRP A 100 9.20 2.36 -26.30
C TRP A 100 9.82 0.96 -26.20
N GLY A 101 10.92 0.70 -26.91
CA GLY A 101 11.60 -0.59 -26.90
C GLY A 101 12.17 -0.93 -25.53
N ASP A 102 12.77 0.05 -24.85
CA ASP A 102 13.33 -0.12 -23.50
C ASP A 102 12.21 -0.34 -22.47
N ALA A 103 11.10 0.40 -22.56
CA ALA A 103 9.94 0.19 -21.69
C ALA A 103 9.27 -1.17 -21.91
N LEU A 104 9.12 -1.59 -23.17
CA LEU A 104 8.59 -2.90 -23.51
C LEU A 104 9.48 -4.01 -22.94
N TRP A 105 10.80 -3.88 -23.12
CA TRP A 105 11.77 -4.81 -22.57
C TRP A 105 11.71 -4.85 -21.04
N TRP A 106 11.64 -3.70 -20.38
CA TRP A 106 11.56 -3.61 -18.91
C TRP A 106 10.33 -4.35 -18.39
N VAL A 107 9.16 -4.14 -19.00
CA VAL A 107 7.92 -4.85 -18.62
C VAL A 107 8.02 -6.35 -18.88
N GLN A 108 8.59 -6.78 -20.01
CA GLN A 108 8.83 -8.20 -20.28
C GLN A 108 9.72 -8.83 -19.19
N GLN A 109 10.85 -8.18 -18.90
CA GLN A 109 11.86 -8.73 -18.01
C GLN A 109 11.41 -8.81 -16.56
N TYR A 110 10.74 -7.77 -16.06
CA TYR A 110 10.51 -7.61 -14.63
C TYR A 110 9.05 -7.78 -14.20
N VAL A 111 8.11 -7.77 -15.15
CA VAL A 111 6.69 -8.00 -14.88
C VAL A 111 6.23 -9.30 -15.51
N GLN A 112 6.30 -9.41 -16.85
CA GLN A 112 5.74 -10.56 -17.57
C GLN A 112 6.40 -11.88 -17.17
N ASN A 113 7.74 -11.93 -17.06
CA ASN A 113 8.47 -13.14 -16.67
C ASN A 113 8.16 -13.65 -15.24
N PHE A 114 7.60 -12.79 -14.39
CA PHE A 114 7.25 -13.13 -13.01
C PHE A 114 5.75 -13.32 -12.81
N TYR A 115 4.92 -12.89 -13.76
CA TYR A 115 3.47 -13.09 -13.75
C TYR A 115 3.08 -14.53 -14.12
N PRO A 116 2.05 -15.15 -13.49
CA PRO A 116 1.28 -14.65 -12.34
C PRO A 116 1.89 -15.01 -10.97
N ALA A 117 3.05 -15.68 -10.94
CA ALA A 117 3.66 -16.19 -9.70
C ALA A 117 3.99 -15.08 -8.69
N VAL A 118 4.38 -13.89 -9.15
CA VAL A 118 4.55 -12.69 -8.29
C VAL A 118 3.35 -11.78 -8.46
N LYS A 119 2.70 -11.43 -7.35
CA LYS A 119 1.55 -10.52 -7.33
C LYS A 119 2.01 -9.06 -7.41
N ILE A 120 2.43 -8.61 -8.59
CA ILE A 120 2.75 -7.19 -8.84
C ILE A 120 1.45 -6.39 -8.95
N LYS A 121 1.19 -5.52 -7.97
CA LYS A 121 -0.05 -4.72 -7.86
C LYS A 121 0.12 -3.33 -8.44
N TYR A 122 1.23 -2.68 -8.07
CA TYR A 122 1.57 -1.32 -8.51
C TYR A 122 2.96 -1.30 -9.13
N ILE A 123 3.15 -0.51 -10.18
CA ILE A 123 4.48 -0.09 -10.65
C ILE A 123 4.65 1.37 -10.29
N ALA A 124 5.61 1.67 -9.42
CA ALA A 124 5.95 3.03 -9.02
C ALA A 124 7.03 3.59 -9.96
N VAL A 125 6.62 4.35 -10.97
CA VAL A 125 7.49 4.94 -11.98
C VAL A 125 8.16 6.19 -11.41
N GLY A 126 9.34 6.01 -10.84
CA GLY A 126 10.06 7.03 -10.10
C GLY A 126 9.61 7.15 -8.64
N ASN A 127 10.51 7.68 -7.82
CA ASN A 127 10.32 7.94 -6.40
C ASN A 127 10.81 9.35 -6.06
N GLU A 128 9.91 10.17 -5.50
CA GLU A 128 10.18 11.54 -5.01
C GLU A 128 10.86 12.44 -6.06
N VAL A 129 10.49 12.25 -7.34
CA VAL A 129 11.00 13.09 -8.42
C VAL A 129 10.37 14.48 -8.30
N SER A 130 11.21 15.48 -8.04
CA SER A 130 10.76 16.87 -7.93
C SER A 130 11.36 17.76 -9.04
N PRO A 131 10.53 18.50 -9.79
CA PRO A 131 11.01 19.46 -10.78
C PRO A 131 11.86 20.59 -10.18
N MET A 132 11.70 20.86 -8.88
CA MET A 132 12.48 21.88 -8.17
C MET A 132 13.97 21.52 -8.07
N TYR A 133 14.29 20.22 -8.04
CA TYR A 133 15.67 19.74 -7.96
C TYR A 133 16.20 19.28 -9.33
N ASN A 134 15.35 18.63 -10.13
CA ASN A 134 15.76 18.10 -11.43
C ASN A 134 14.59 18.09 -12.44
N ALA A 135 14.39 19.22 -13.12
CA ALA A 135 13.34 19.37 -14.13
C ALA A 135 13.48 18.41 -15.33
N ALA A 136 14.71 18.06 -15.71
CA ALA A 136 14.96 17.13 -16.81
C ALA A 136 14.51 15.70 -16.46
N LEU A 137 14.78 15.26 -15.24
CA LEU A 137 14.29 13.98 -14.72
C LEU A 137 12.77 13.98 -14.56
N ALA A 138 12.20 15.06 -14.01
CA ALA A 138 10.74 15.20 -13.86
C ALA A 138 10.00 15.11 -15.21
N SER A 139 10.58 15.69 -16.27
CA SER A 139 10.03 15.61 -17.63
C SER A 139 10.00 14.19 -18.20
N ALA A 140 10.76 13.24 -17.63
CA ALA A 140 10.78 11.85 -18.05
C ALA A 140 9.74 10.95 -17.36
N VAL A 141 9.15 11.38 -16.24
CA VAL A 141 8.23 10.53 -15.45
C VAL A 141 6.99 10.16 -16.24
N LEU A 142 6.23 11.13 -16.76
CA LEU A 142 4.96 10.86 -17.44
C LEU A 142 5.13 10.06 -18.75
N PRO A 143 6.12 10.35 -19.63
CA PRO A 143 6.32 9.52 -20.80
C PRO A 143 6.73 8.07 -20.45
N ALA A 144 7.57 7.87 -19.43
CA ALA A 144 7.90 6.53 -18.92
C ALA A 144 6.66 5.80 -18.37
N MET A 145 5.80 6.49 -17.60
CA MET A 145 4.53 5.94 -17.11
C MET A 145 3.64 5.47 -18.26
N ARG A 146 3.48 6.30 -19.30
CA ARG A 146 2.66 5.96 -20.47
C ARG A 146 3.24 4.78 -21.24
N ASN A 147 4.56 4.72 -21.42
CA ASN A 147 5.20 3.62 -22.13
C ASN A 147 5.07 2.30 -21.36
N ILE A 148 5.31 2.30 -20.04
CA ILE A 148 5.11 1.12 -19.18
C ILE A 148 3.64 0.67 -19.23
N TYR A 149 2.70 1.60 -19.10
CA TYR A 149 1.27 1.30 -19.19
C TYR A 149 0.90 0.66 -20.53
N ASN A 150 1.33 1.26 -21.64
CA ASN A 150 1.06 0.74 -22.98
C ASN A 150 1.70 -0.64 -23.19
N ALA A 151 2.89 -0.88 -22.63
CA ALA A 151 3.54 -2.18 -22.66
C ALA A 151 2.72 -3.23 -21.87
N LEU A 152 2.23 -2.90 -20.67
CA LEU A 152 1.33 -3.78 -19.92
C LEU A 152 0.05 -4.11 -20.70
N VAL A 153 -0.59 -3.10 -21.30
CA VAL A 153 -1.79 -3.27 -22.14
C VAL A 153 -1.49 -4.19 -23.33
N SER A 154 -0.37 -3.99 -24.03
CA SER A 154 0.03 -4.82 -25.18
C SER A 154 0.25 -6.30 -24.83
N MET A 155 0.54 -6.60 -23.56
CA MET A 155 0.73 -7.96 -23.04
C MET A 155 -0.52 -8.50 -22.33
N GLY A 156 -1.63 -7.73 -22.30
CA GLY A 156 -2.86 -8.08 -21.59
C GLY A 156 -2.78 -7.94 -20.07
N LEU A 157 -1.65 -7.53 -19.49
CA LEU A 157 -1.43 -7.50 -18.03
C LEU A 157 -2.26 -6.43 -17.29
N HIS A 158 -2.92 -5.53 -18.02
CA HIS A 158 -3.77 -4.47 -17.48
C HIS A 158 -5.25 -4.86 -17.29
N GLU A 159 -5.70 -6.02 -17.78
CA GLU A 159 -7.12 -6.45 -17.71
C GLU A 159 -7.27 -7.87 -17.15
N GLN A 160 -6.39 -8.25 -16.23
CA GLN A 160 -6.31 -9.61 -15.71
C GLN A 160 -7.38 -9.90 -14.65
N VAL A 161 -7.93 -11.12 -14.69
CA VAL A 161 -8.98 -11.60 -13.78
C VAL A 161 -8.48 -11.68 -12.33
N GLU A 162 -7.25 -12.15 -12.13
CA GLU A 162 -6.68 -12.35 -10.79
C GLU A 162 -6.21 -11.04 -10.16
N MET A 163 -5.47 -10.21 -10.91
CA MET A 163 -5.01 -8.90 -10.44
C MET A 163 -4.54 -8.01 -11.59
N THR A 164 -5.11 -6.80 -11.65
CA THR A 164 -4.69 -5.76 -12.61
C THR A 164 -3.44 -5.03 -12.12
N VAL A 165 -2.37 -5.01 -12.92
CA VAL A 165 -1.18 -4.19 -12.65
C VAL A 165 -1.48 -2.73 -12.96
N LYS A 166 -1.37 -1.85 -11.95
CA LYS A 166 -1.61 -0.41 -12.11
C LYS A 166 -0.30 0.39 -12.12
N VAL A 167 -0.18 1.34 -13.04
CA VAL A 167 0.99 2.22 -13.15
C VAL A 167 0.74 3.50 -12.36
N SER A 168 1.71 3.88 -11.54
CA SER A 168 1.68 5.12 -10.76
C SER A 168 3.07 5.75 -10.65
N THR A 169 3.21 6.79 -9.83
CA THR A 169 4.48 7.38 -9.40
C THR A 169 4.38 7.69 -7.91
N ALA A 170 5.49 7.59 -7.18
CA ALA A 170 5.54 7.89 -5.76
C ALA A 170 6.06 9.32 -5.53
N ILE A 171 5.26 10.16 -4.89
CA ILE A 171 5.63 11.55 -4.57
C ILE A 171 5.97 11.72 -3.10
N ASP A 172 6.72 12.78 -2.78
CA ASP A 172 6.84 13.30 -1.42
C ASP A 172 5.88 14.48 -1.19
N MET A 173 5.87 14.97 0.05
CA MET A 173 5.02 16.09 0.46
C MET A 173 5.58 17.46 0.06
N THR A 174 6.79 17.54 -0.51
CA THR A 174 7.41 18.82 -0.93
C THR A 174 6.72 19.39 -2.18
N LEU A 175 5.99 18.56 -2.93
CA LEU A 175 5.20 18.99 -4.08
C LEU A 175 3.93 19.78 -3.69
N LEU A 176 3.51 19.74 -2.43
CA LEU A 176 2.40 20.55 -1.93
C LEU A 176 2.88 21.97 -1.59
N GLY A 177 2.24 22.97 -2.18
CA GLY A 177 2.50 24.39 -1.87
C GLY A 177 1.67 24.92 -0.70
N ASN A 178 0.50 24.30 -0.48
CA ASN A 178 -0.30 24.53 0.71
C ASN A 178 -0.81 23.19 1.24
N SER A 179 -0.86 23.05 2.56
CA SER A 179 -1.38 21.87 3.26
C SER A 179 -2.15 22.20 4.54
N TYR A 180 -2.29 23.49 4.87
CA TYR A 180 -3.02 23.94 6.05
C TYR A 180 -4.08 25.02 5.71
N PRO A 181 -5.35 24.85 6.16
CA PRO A 181 -5.89 23.60 6.70
C PRO A 181 -5.93 22.50 5.61
N PRO A 182 -6.13 21.21 5.94
CA PRO A 182 -6.07 20.10 4.97
C PRO A 182 -6.95 20.29 3.73
N SER A 183 -8.16 20.84 3.88
CA SER A 183 -9.07 21.15 2.79
C SER A 183 -8.51 22.17 1.81
N ALA A 184 -7.52 22.98 2.21
CA ALA A 184 -6.79 23.94 1.39
C ALA A 184 -5.58 23.33 0.66
N GLY A 185 -5.34 22.02 0.83
CA GLY A 185 -4.23 21.27 0.23
C GLY A 185 -4.12 21.48 -1.28
N ALA A 186 -2.99 21.98 -1.77
CA ALA A 186 -2.78 22.26 -3.18
C ALA A 186 -1.32 21.98 -3.57
N PHE A 187 -1.12 21.42 -4.77
CA PHE A 187 0.21 21.36 -5.36
C PHE A 187 0.75 22.77 -5.61
N ARG A 188 2.08 22.92 -5.58
CA ARG A 188 2.71 24.21 -5.85
C ARG A 188 2.41 24.68 -7.28
N ASP A 189 2.23 25.98 -7.45
CA ASP A 189 1.92 26.57 -8.76
C ASP A 189 3.09 26.42 -9.76
N ASP A 190 4.33 26.45 -9.28
CA ASP A 190 5.56 26.35 -10.09
C ASP A 190 5.83 24.95 -10.68
N ILE A 191 5.11 23.92 -10.22
CA ILE A 191 5.26 22.52 -10.68
C ILE A 191 3.98 21.93 -11.27
N ARG A 192 2.93 22.73 -11.50
CA ARG A 192 1.65 22.27 -12.09
C ARG A 192 1.81 21.61 -13.46
N TRP A 193 2.78 22.07 -14.26
CA TRP A 193 3.11 21.46 -15.55
C TRP A 193 3.55 19.99 -15.44
N PHE A 194 4.06 19.58 -14.26
CA PHE A 194 4.50 18.23 -13.98
C PHE A 194 3.38 17.38 -13.34
N VAL A 195 2.74 17.88 -12.28
CA VAL A 195 1.76 17.08 -11.51
C VAL A 195 0.39 16.96 -12.18
N ASP A 196 -0.13 18.01 -12.82
CA ASP A 196 -1.47 17.99 -13.42
C ASP A 196 -1.61 16.90 -14.48
N PRO A 197 -0.70 16.77 -15.47
CA PRO A 197 -0.84 15.72 -16.48
C PRO A 197 -0.57 14.32 -15.92
N ILE A 198 0.17 14.18 -14.81
CA ILE A 198 0.33 12.90 -14.09
C ILE A 198 -1.00 12.52 -13.44
N VAL A 199 -1.64 13.42 -12.68
CA VAL A 199 -2.94 13.16 -12.06
C VAL A 199 -4.01 12.88 -13.11
N GLY A 200 -4.01 13.62 -14.22
CA GLY A 200 -4.90 13.36 -15.35
C GLY A 200 -4.69 11.97 -15.98
N PHE A 201 -3.44 11.54 -16.11
CA PHE A 201 -3.13 10.18 -16.56
C PHE A 201 -3.64 9.12 -15.58
N LEU A 202 -3.33 9.25 -14.28
CA LEU A 202 -3.79 8.32 -13.23
C LEU A 202 -5.31 8.20 -13.21
N SER A 203 -6.02 9.33 -13.34
CA SER A 203 -7.48 9.39 -13.44
C SER A 203 -8.00 8.60 -14.64
N SER A 204 -7.36 8.75 -15.81
CA SER A 204 -7.77 8.08 -17.06
C SER A 204 -7.58 6.57 -17.05
N VAL A 205 -6.65 6.05 -16.24
CA VAL A 205 -6.34 4.62 -16.13
C VAL A 205 -6.79 4.01 -14.80
N ASN A 206 -7.60 4.74 -14.02
CA ASN A 206 -8.12 4.33 -12.71
C ASN A 206 -7.02 3.83 -11.75
N ALA A 207 -5.88 4.52 -11.73
CA ALA A 207 -4.74 4.24 -10.87
C ALA A 207 -4.67 5.19 -9.67
N PRO A 208 -4.20 4.72 -8.51
CA PRO A 208 -3.94 5.60 -7.37
C PRO A 208 -2.68 6.44 -7.61
N LEU A 209 -2.54 7.52 -6.86
CA LEU A 209 -1.27 8.19 -6.61
C LEU A 209 -0.59 7.52 -5.41
N LEU A 210 0.72 7.26 -5.51
CA LEU A 210 1.52 6.81 -4.38
C LEU A 210 2.14 8.02 -3.68
N ALA A 211 2.03 8.08 -2.35
CA ALA A 211 2.51 9.21 -1.56
C ALA A 211 3.33 8.74 -0.34
N ASN A 212 4.54 9.26 -0.20
CA ASN A 212 5.38 9.08 0.97
C ASN A 212 4.99 10.10 2.04
N ILE A 213 4.40 9.65 3.15
CA ILE A 213 3.86 10.51 4.22
C ILE A 213 4.63 10.24 5.51
N TYR A 214 5.42 11.23 5.93
CA TYR A 214 6.23 11.17 7.15
C TYR A 214 5.88 12.30 8.11
N THR A 215 5.16 11.97 9.19
CA THR A 215 4.82 12.96 10.24
C THR A 215 6.05 13.42 11.01
N TYR A 216 7.07 12.55 11.14
CA TYR A 216 8.33 12.86 11.82
C TYR A 216 9.02 14.11 11.23
N PHE A 217 9.18 14.16 9.90
CA PHE A 217 9.88 15.29 9.27
C PHE A 217 9.10 16.59 9.43
N SER A 218 7.77 16.54 9.27
CA SER A 218 6.92 17.71 9.51
C SER A 218 7.04 18.22 10.95
N TYR A 219 7.03 17.31 11.94
CA TYR A 219 7.26 17.65 13.35
C TYR A 219 8.65 18.28 13.59
N ARG A 220 9.71 17.64 13.08
CA ARG A 220 11.10 18.09 13.24
C ARG A 220 11.30 19.50 12.68
N ASP A 221 10.72 19.76 11.49
CA ASP A 221 10.97 20.98 10.73
C ASP A 221 10.06 22.14 11.17
N ASN A 222 9.07 21.90 12.04
CA ASN A 222 8.13 22.92 12.53
C ASN A 222 8.03 22.92 14.08
N PRO A 223 9.16 23.12 14.79
CA PRO A 223 9.17 23.10 16.25
C PRO A 223 8.22 24.15 16.82
N GLY A 224 7.42 23.75 17.81
CA GLY A 224 6.42 24.60 18.46
C GLY A 224 5.09 24.77 17.72
N SER A 225 5.03 24.46 16.41
CA SER A 225 3.78 24.48 15.64
C SER A 225 3.11 23.11 15.56
N ILE A 226 3.90 22.04 15.52
CA ILE A 226 3.43 20.66 15.52
C ILE A 226 3.82 20.01 16.85
N SER A 227 2.83 19.57 17.62
CA SER A 227 3.09 18.86 18.88
C SER A 227 3.49 17.41 18.62
N LEU A 228 4.34 16.86 19.47
CA LEU A 228 4.75 15.45 19.36
C LEU A 228 3.56 14.49 19.44
N PRO A 229 2.56 14.65 20.35
CA PRO A 229 1.38 13.78 20.36
C PRO A 229 0.55 13.83 19.07
N TYR A 230 0.49 14.97 18.40
CA TYR A 230 -0.20 15.09 17.11
C TYR A 230 0.53 14.34 16.00
N ALA A 231 1.87 14.42 15.98
CA ALA A 231 2.71 13.71 15.02
C ALA A 231 2.79 12.19 15.27
N LEU A 232 2.78 11.77 16.54
CA LEU A 232 2.76 10.37 16.96
C LEU A 232 1.38 9.71 16.91
N MET A 233 0.34 10.45 16.49
CA MET A 233 -1.04 9.95 16.43
C MET A 233 -1.59 9.50 17.79
N SER A 234 -1.19 10.18 18.87
CA SER A 234 -1.59 9.86 20.25
C SER A 234 -2.41 10.96 20.94
N SER A 235 -2.68 12.07 20.25
CA SER A 235 -3.55 13.14 20.76
C SER A 235 -5.01 12.68 20.83
N GLN A 236 -5.65 12.91 21.98
CA GLN A 236 -7.09 12.68 22.18
C GLN A 236 -7.93 13.91 21.81
N SER A 237 -7.29 15.07 21.65
CA SER A 237 -7.94 16.33 21.30
C SER A 237 -7.77 16.64 19.82
N VAL A 238 -8.78 17.29 19.23
CA VAL A 238 -8.69 17.83 17.87
C VAL A 238 -7.66 18.96 17.86
N SER A 239 -6.61 18.80 17.06
CA SER A 239 -5.56 19.82 16.87
C SER A 239 -5.94 20.82 15.78
N VAL A 240 -6.66 20.38 14.75
CA VAL A 240 -7.08 21.21 13.62
C VAL A 240 -8.56 20.97 13.32
N TRP A 241 -9.34 22.05 13.31
CA TRP A 241 -10.71 22.07 12.80
C TRP A 241 -10.71 22.66 11.40
N ASP A 242 -11.35 21.97 10.46
CA ASP A 242 -11.36 22.37 9.05
C ASP A 242 -12.70 21.98 8.40
N ASN A 243 -13.55 22.97 8.13
CA ASN A 243 -14.86 22.79 7.51
C ASN A 243 -15.73 21.71 8.21
N GLY A 244 -15.66 21.63 9.53
CA GLY A 244 -16.38 20.63 10.34
C GLY A 244 -15.69 19.27 10.48
N LEU A 245 -14.53 19.07 9.83
CA LEU A 245 -13.66 17.91 10.03
C LEU A 245 -12.65 18.23 11.14
N GLY A 246 -12.56 17.31 12.11
CA GLY A 246 -11.59 17.40 13.20
C GLY A 246 -10.42 16.45 12.97
N TYR A 247 -9.20 16.99 12.93
CA TYR A 247 -7.97 16.22 12.81
C TYR A 247 -7.31 16.07 14.18
N THR A 248 -7.30 14.83 14.69
CA THR A 248 -6.64 14.46 15.94
C THR A 248 -5.19 14.03 15.75
N ASN A 249 -4.78 13.73 14.52
CA ASN A 249 -3.42 13.31 14.18
C ASN A 249 -2.93 13.94 12.88
N LEU A 250 -1.61 14.14 12.78
CA LEU A 250 -0.97 14.80 11.64
C LEU A 250 -1.01 13.95 10.37
N PHE A 251 -1.00 12.62 10.50
CA PHE A 251 -1.05 11.70 9.38
C PHE A 251 -2.32 11.92 8.53
N ASP A 252 -3.49 12.01 9.17
CA ASP A 252 -4.76 12.30 8.50
C ASP A 252 -4.75 13.68 7.84
N ALA A 253 -4.19 14.69 8.51
CA ALA A 253 -4.12 16.03 7.96
C ALA A 253 -3.25 16.08 6.69
N MET A 254 -2.11 15.37 6.68
CA MET A 254 -1.23 15.27 5.50
C MET A 254 -1.88 14.46 4.37
N LEU A 255 -2.55 13.35 4.70
CA LEU A 255 -3.27 12.53 3.73
C LEU A 255 -4.42 13.31 3.08
N ASP A 256 -5.23 14.02 3.87
CA ASP A 256 -6.36 14.80 3.37
C ASP A 256 -5.94 16.06 2.63
N ALA A 257 -4.79 16.65 2.99
CA ALA A 257 -4.17 17.69 2.18
C ALA A 257 -3.76 17.16 0.80
N THR A 258 -3.21 15.94 0.74
CA THR A 258 -2.87 15.28 -0.53
C THR A 258 -4.11 14.99 -1.37
N TYR A 259 -5.17 14.41 -0.79
CA TYR A 259 -6.44 14.24 -1.48
C TYR A 259 -7.01 15.56 -2.01
N SER A 260 -6.97 16.61 -1.20
CA SER A 260 -7.49 17.91 -1.60
C SER A 260 -6.66 18.54 -2.73
N ALA A 261 -5.34 18.30 -2.76
CA ALA A 261 -4.47 18.75 -3.84
C ALA A 261 -4.76 18.01 -5.16
N VAL A 262 -4.95 16.68 -5.08
CA VAL A 262 -5.30 15.83 -6.23
C VAL A 262 -6.68 16.21 -6.80
N GLU A 263 -7.68 16.41 -5.94
CA GLU A 263 -9.03 16.81 -6.35
C GLU A 263 -9.03 18.19 -7.06
N ARG A 264 -8.22 19.15 -6.58
CA ARG A 264 -8.10 20.49 -7.18
C ARG A 264 -7.58 20.49 -8.62
N VAL A 265 -6.82 19.48 -9.00
CA VAL A 265 -6.26 19.34 -10.36
C VAL A 265 -7.07 18.37 -11.23
N GLY A 266 -8.28 18.03 -10.78
CA GLY A 266 -9.24 17.21 -11.53
C GLY A 266 -9.18 15.71 -11.23
N GLY A 267 -8.38 15.26 -10.26
CA GLY A 267 -8.22 13.85 -9.89
C GLY A 267 -9.26 13.32 -8.89
N TRP A 268 -10.54 13.66 -9.03
CA TRP A 268 -11.59 13.28 -8.06
C TRP A 268 -11.78 11.77 -7.87
N ASN A 269 -11.41 10.96 -8.87
CA ASN A 269 -11.40 9.50 -8.81
C ASN A 269 -10.02 8.90 -8.49
N VAL A 270 -8.97 9.71 -8.35
CA VAL A 270 -7.62 9.24 -8.04
C VAL A 270 -7.52 9.02 -6.54
N ASP A 271 -7.28 7.76 -6.18
CA ASP A 271 -7.06 7.37 -4.79
C ASP A 271 -5.63 7.68 -4.34
N VAL A 272 -5.36 7.64 -3.03
CA VAL A 272 -4.01 7.79 -2.49
C VAL A 272 -3.60 6.54 -1.73
N VAL A 273 -2.51 5.92 -2.16
CA VAL A 273 -1.82 4.84 -1.44
C VAL A 273 -0.63 5.45 -0.71
N VAL A 274 -0.54 5.23 0.60
CA VAL A 274 0.60 5.68 1.40
C VAL A 274 1.75 4.71 1.19
N SER A 275 2.64 5.07 0.27
CA SER A 275 3.70 4.18 -0.22
C SER A 275 4.91 4.10 0.69
N GLU A 276 5.03 5.03 1.64
CA GLU A 276 5.97 5.02 2.75
C GLU A 276 5.40 5.82 3.93
N SER A 277 5.60 5.30 5.14
CA SER A 277 5.39 6.03 6.38
C SER A 277 6.18 5.35 7.50
N GLY A 278 6.90 6.12 8.32
CA GLY A 278 7.77 5.57 9.35
C GLY A 278 8.24 6.60 10.35
N TRP A 279 8.85 6.12 11.42
CA TRP A 279 9.46 6.95 12.45
C TRP A 279 10.80 6.34 12.87
N PRO A 280 11.91 7.08 12.78
CA PRO A 280 13.22 6.52 13.08
C PRO A 280 13.43 6.34 14.58
N SER A 281 14.02 5.21 14.97
CA SER A 281 14.25 4.86 16.37
C SER A 281 15.51 5.49 16.98
N GLY A 282 16.30 6.18 16.17
CA GLY A 282 17.57 6.79 16.54
C GLY A 282 18.15 7.64 15.41
N GLY A 283 19.35 8.19 15.65
CA GLY A 283 20.15 8.85 14.61
C GLY A 283 19.97 10.36 14.46
N ALA A 284 18.94 11.02 15.03
CA ALA A 284 18.90 12.49 15.09
C ALA A 284 17.90 13.09 16.10
N GLY A 285 18.39 13.96 17.00
CA GLY A 285 17.53 14.77 17.88
C GLY A 285 16.74 13.96 18.92
N GLU A 286 16.01 14.65 19.79
CA GLU A 286 15.37 14.03 20.96
C GLU A 286 14.13 13.19 20.62
N ALA A 287 13.55 13.39 19.43
CA ALA A 287 12.32 12.70 19.02
C ALA A 287 12.57 11.35 18.34
N THR A 288 13.82 10.99 18.04
CA THR A 288 14.18 9.69 17.44
C THR A 288 14.57 8.71 18.52
N THR A 289 13.57 8.05 19.09
CA THR A 289 13.74 7.09 20.18
C THR A 289 12.99 5.82 19.87
N MET A 290 13.41 4.71 20.47
CA MET A 290 12.70 3.44 20.39
C MET A 290 11.24 3.55 20.84
N ASP A 291 10.94 4.38 21.83
CA ASP A 291 9.58 4.55 22.35
C ASP A 291 8.69 5.35 21.40
N ASN A 292 9.20 6.43 20.81
CA ASN A 292 8.45 7.20 19.81
C ASN A 292 8.21 6.39 18.54
N ALA A 293 9.22 5.68 18.05
CA ALA A 293 9.08 4.81 16.89
C ALA A 293 8.07 3.68 17.15
N ARG A 294 8.14 3.04 18.33
CA ARG A 294 7.15 2.04 18.76
C ARG A 294 5.74 2.62 18.82
N ALA A 295 5.57 3.81 19.38
CA ALA A 295 4.27 4.47 19.50
C ALA A 295 3.69 4.77 18.11
N TYR A 296 4.49 5.37 17.22
CA TYR A 296 4.06 5.68 15.86
C TYR A 296 3.62 4.44 15.09
N VAL A 297 4.43 3.37 15.10
CA VAL A 297 4.10 2.13 14.37
C VAL A 297 2.81 1.50 14.92
N ASN A 298 2.66 1.40 16.24
CA ASN A 298 1.43 0.84 16.85
C ASN A 298 0.19 1.66 16.51
N ASN A 299 0.29 2.98 16.63
CA ASN A 299 -0.84 3.87 16.37
C ASN A 299 -1.23 3.85 14.90
N LEU A 300 -0.26 3.85 13.98
CA LEU A 300 -0.53 3.81 12.55
C LEU A 300 -1.18 2.49 12.13
N VAL A 301 -0.68 1.34 12.61
CA VAL A 301 -1.31 0.03 12.34
C VAL A 301 -2.78 -0.01 12.79
N ALA A 302 -3.06 0.54 13.98
CA ALA A 302 -4.44 0.59 14.49
C ALA A 302 -5.32 1.55 13.68
N HIS A 303 -4.75 2.68 13.23
CA HIS A 303 -5.48 3.77 12.59
C HIS A 303 -5.91 3.47 11.16
N VAL A 304 -5.04 2.86 10.35
CA VAL A 304 -5.28 2.68 8.90
C VAL A 304 -6.54 1.88 8.56
N LYS A 305 -7.13 1.18 9.55
CA LYS A 305 -8.40 0.46 9.42
C LYS A 305 -9.61 1.39 9.24
N GLY A 306 -9.56 2.63 9.74
CA GLY A 306 -10.72 3.53 9.87
C GLY A 306 -10.89 4.59 8.76
N GLY A 307 -9.84 4.88 8.00
CA GLY A 307 -9.83 6.01 7.05
C GLY A 307 -9.49 7.34 7.71
N SER A 308 -9.52 8.41 6.91
CA SER A 308 -9.27 9.78 7.35
C SER A 308 -10.59 10.55 7.49
N PRO A 309 -10.61 11.76 8.12
CA PRO A 309 -11.80 12.58 8.20
C PRO A 309 -12.47 12.88 6.84
N LYS A 310 -11.69 13.14 5.77
CA LYS A 310 -12.23 13.40 4.42
C LYS A 310 -12.69 12.13 3.70
N LYS A 311 -12.12 10.97 4.00
CA LYS A 311 -12.46 9.66 3.40
C LYS A 311 -12.72 8.62 4.51
N PRO A 312 -13.80 8.78 5.30
CA PRO A 312 -14.07 7.91 6.44
C PRO A 312 -14.51 6.50 5.99
N ASN A 313 -14.31 5.50 6.86
CA ASN A 313 -14.71 4.10 6.64
C ASN A 313 -14.03 3.46 5.41
N LYS A 314 -12.88 3.99 5.02
CA LYS A 314 -12.07 3.47 3.92
C LYS A 314 -10.70 3.09 4.44
N PHE A 315 -10.31 1.84 4.28
CA PHE A 315 -8.96 1.40 4.63
C PHE A 315 -7.91 2.24 3.88
N ILE A 316 -6.89 2.69 4.61
CA ILE A 316 -5.77 3.45 4.06
C ILE A 316 -4.66 2.45 3.73
N GLU A 317 -4.52 2.10 2.45
CA GLU A 317 -3.41 1.24 2.01
C GLU A 317 -2.07 1.91 2.32
N THR A 318 -1.31 1.31 3.24
CA THR A 318 -0.14 1.93 3.88
C THR A 318 1.03 0.96 3.94
N TYR A 319 2.22 1.44 3.58
CA TYR A 319 3.47 0.71 3.62
C TYR A 319 4.42 1.34 4.64
N PHE A 320 4.83 0.56 5.65
CA PHE A 320 5.80 1.01 6.63
C PHE A 320 7.20 1.12 6.04
N PHE A 321 7.82 2.27 6.23
CA PHE A 321 9.24 2.46 5.97
C PHE A 321 10.03 2.23 7.27
N ALA A 322 10.84 1.17 7.39
CA ALA A 322 11.08 0.07 6.43
C ALA A 322 11.23 -1.28 7.16
N MET A 323 11.37 -2.39 6.42
CA MET A 323 11.50 -3.71 7.03
C MET A 323 12.73 -3.81 7.95
N PHE A 324 13.86 -3.25 7.55
CA PHE A 324 15.13 -3.33 8.28
C PHE A 324 15.78 -1.96 8.45
N ASP A 325 16.65 -1.87 9.45
CA ASP A 325 17.64 -0.79 9.55
C ASP A 325 18.67 -0.95 8.40
N GLU A 326 18.88 0.10 7.62
CA GLU A 326 19.70 0.08 6.40
C GLU A 326 21.04 0.80 6.62
N ASN A 327 22.06 0.05 7.07
CA ASN A 327 23.30 0.62 7.59
C ASN A 327 24.21 1.34 6.58
N GLN A 328 23.91 1.25 5.27
CA GLN A 328 24.64 1.97 4.22
C GLN A 328 23.95 3.26 3.78
N LYS A 329 22.79 3.61 4.36
CA LYS A 329 22.15 4.91 4.10
C LYS A 329 22.87 6.05 4.81
N ASP A 330 22.63 7.26 4.33
CA ASP A 330 23.10 8.51 4.91
C ASP A 330 21.98 9.56 4.79
N PRO A 331 21.78 10.46 5.77
CA PRO A 331 22.47 10.61 7.06
C PRO A 331 22.20 9.49 8.07
N GLU A 332 22.84 9.53 9.26
CA GLU A 332 22.70 8.52 10.33
C GLU A 332 21.23 8.22 10.70
N LEU A 333 20.36 9.23 10.66
CA LEU A 333 18.92 9.09 10.82
C LEU A 333 18.31 8.01 9.91
N GLU A 334 18.72 7.97 8.65
CA GLU A 334 18.18 7.09 7.61
C GLU A 334 18.49 5.62 7.87
N LYS A 335 19.46 5.32 8.73
CA LYS A 335 19.85 3.95 9.07
C LYS A 335 18.92 3.30 10.09
N ASN A 336 17.98 4.05 10.68
CA ASN A 336 17.28 3.66 11.91
C ASN A 336 15.73 3.53 11.76
N PHE A 337 15.22 3.29 10.55
CA PHE A 337 13.78 3.17 10.26
C PHE A 337 13.21 1.75 10.36
N GLY A 338 14.04 0.75 10.60
CA GLY A 338 13.63 -0.66 10.58
C GLY A 338 12.53 -1.01 11.57
N LEU A 339 11.60 -1.86 11.12
CA LEU A 339 10.68 -2.62 11.96
C LEU A 339 11.39 -3.83 12.61
N PHE A 340 12.41 -4.36 11.94
CA PHE A 340 13.23 -5.48 12.39
C PHE A 340 14.70 -5.10 12.37
N TYR A 341 15.48 -5.72 13.26
CA TYR A 341 16.92 -5.73 13.12
C TYR A 341 17.34 -6.64 11.96
N PRO A 342 18.56 -6.47 11.39
CA PRO A 342 19.07 -7.34 10.33
C PRO A 342 19.12 -8.83 10.70
N TRP A 343 19.21 -9.18 11.99
CA TRP A 343 19.10 -10.57 12.48
C TRP A 343 17.65 -11.05 12.68
N LYS A 344 16.66 -10.40 12.04
CA LYS A 344 15.24 -10.75 11.97
C LYS A 344 14.44 -10.62 13.28
N GLN A 345 15.04 -10.13 14.36
CA GLN A 345 14.31 -9.82 15.58
C GLN A 345 13.49 -8.54 15.40
N SER A 346 12.21 -8.58 15.76
CA SER A 346 11.35 -7.40 15.72
C SER A 346 11.80 -6.34 16.73
N LYS A 347 11.81 -5.07 16.32
CA LYS A 347 12.11 -3.91 17.18
C LYS A 347 10.90 -3.51 18.02
N TYR A 348 9.70 -3.81 17.56
CA TYR A 348 8.44 -3.38 18.15
C TYR A 348 7.49 -4.56 18.31
N ASN A 349 6.88 -4.71 19.48
CA ASN A 349 5.83 -5.71 19.68
C ASN A 349 4.54 -5.22 19.00
N VAL A 350 4.40 -5.48 17.70
CA VAL A 350 3.32 -4.99 16.83
C VAL A 350 2.76 -6.16 16.04
N TYR A 351 1.44 -6.18 15.83
CA TYR A 351 0.75 -7.14 14.98
C TYR A 351 0.30 -6.48 13.67
N TYR A 352 0.90 -6.88 12.54
CA TYR A 352 0.73 -6.21 11.25
C TYR A 352 -0.45 -6.70 10.39
N GLY A 353 -1.22 -7.69 10.87
CA GLY A 353 -2.44 -8.15 10.18
C GLY A 353 -2.94 -9.50 10.68
N ALA A 354 -4.22 -9.81 10.44
CA ALA A 354 -4.88 -11.06 10.84
C ALA A 354 -4.16 -12.32 10.28
N THR A 355 -4.18 -13.40 11.06
CA THR A 355 -3.73 -14.74 10.64
C THR A 355 -4.54 -15.21 9.45
N ARG A 356 -3.87 -15.50 8.32
CA ARG A 356 -4.45 -16.31 7.25
C ARG A 356 -4.26 -17.78 7.61
N ASP A 357 -5.34 -18.47 7.97
CA ASP A 357 -5.32 -19.93 8.13
C ASP A 357 -5.25 -20.58 6.75
N TRP A 358 -4.04 -20.97 6.33
CA TRP A 358 -3.81 -21.70 5.07
C TRP A 358 -4.22 -23.19 5.12
N ASN A 359 -4.95 -23.63 6.15
CA ASN A 359 -5.40 -25.01 6.27
C ASN A 359 -6.61 -25.32 5.39
N VAL A 360 -6.42 -25.26 4.08
CA VAL A 360 -7.22 -26.06 3.15
C VAL A 360 -6.32 -27.17 2.63
N VAL A 361 -6.27 -28.26 3.38
CA VAL A 361 -5.71 -29.54 2.90
C VAL A 361 -6.64 -30.05 1.80
N PRO A 362 -6.17 -30.30 0.56
CA PRO A 362 -6.99 -30.92 -0.46
C PRO A 362 -7.12 -32.43 -0.16
N GLY A 363 -8.29 -32.86 0.32
CA GLY A 363 -8.83 -34.20 0.10
C GLY A 363 -8.27 -35.36 0.93
N SER A 364 -8.89 -35.61 2.09
CA SER A 364 -9.28 -36.94 2.62
C SER A 364 -10.04 -36.65 3.92
N GLU A 365 -11.36 -36.73 4.02
CA GLU A 365 -12.16 -37.93 3.88
C GLU A 365 -13.62 -37.54 3.57
N LEU A 366 -14.18 -38.09 2.50
CA LEU A 366 -15.60 -38.38 2.43
C LEU A 366 -15.87 -39.56 3.40
N SER A 367 -16.23 -39.26 4.65
CA SER A 367 -16.74 -40.28 5.58
C SER A 367 -17.93 -39.73 6.40
N ASN A 368 -19.12 -40.03 5.88
CA ASN A 368 -20.36 -40.29 6.63
C ASN A 368 -20.85 -39.23 7.64
N ALA A 369 -21.51 -38.20 7.15
CA ALA A 369 -22.57 -37.49 7.90
C ALA A 369 -23.97 -37.96 7.42
N THR A 370 -24.23 -39.27 7.53
CA THR A 370 -25.59 -39.85 7.43
C THR A 370 -25.72 -41.00 8.42
N SER A 371 -25.91 -40.68 9.70
CA SER A 371 -26.56 -41.57 10.67
C SER A 371 -26.67 -40.89 12.05
N SER A 372 -27.78 -40.19 12.32
CA SER A 372 -28.31 -40.05 13.70
C SER A 372 -29.70 -39.39 13.72
N LEU A 373 -30.70 -39.98 13.05
CA LEU A 373 -32.11 -39.66 13.29
C LEU A 373 -33.01 -40.90 13.14
N VAL A 374 -32.74 -41.94 13.93
CA VAL A 374 -33.65 -43.01 14.40
C VAL A 374 -32.88 -43.62 15.59
N SER A 375 -33.30 -43.71 16.85
CA SER A 375 -34.60 -43.84 17.50
C SER A 375 -34.37 -43.67 19.01
N ALA A 376 -35.23 -42.93 19.70
CA ALA A 376 -35.55 -43.20 21.09
C ALA A 376 -37.08 -43.35 21.17
N THR A 377 -37.47 -44.46 21.77
CA THR A 377 -38.81 -44.98 22.07
C THR A 377 -39.75 -43.99 22.73
#